data_AF-A0A924UGQ5-F1
#
_entry.id   AF-A0A924UGQ5-F1
#
_cell.length_a   1.000
_cell.length_b   1.000
_cell.length_c   1.000
_cell.angle_alpha   90.00
_cell.angle_beta   90.00
_cell.angle_gamma   90.00
#
_symmetry.space_group_name_H-M   'P 1'
#
loop_
_entity.id
_entity.type
_entity.pdbx_description
1 polymer ?
#
loop_
_entity_poly.entity_id
_entity_poly.type
_entity_poly.pdbx_seq_one_letter_code
_entity_poly.pdbx_strand_id
1 'polypeptide(L)'
;MRGRTFTRAIKAEPVVEATLPTKNPAAKAQKAMEALRLADLVPAALLVAPGREFKTSPTGSLLPGEVPVNTLVMALREAGFRRRIVAGKPSFFPEFNRNPLGPSADAVYLGGCGIVHAADDLSVMETLSVYPAILTSAAQRGGARPLWLGPCTLGSRHAPYGAAVTPNPENRRIPMARNDPRDKTLFAAAYALGLAAACAGFLVDCLTLASPFGPFGVMAGDGSKYPLCGVQAMLAGAAGHVGRRVAWRDLAAVGWEDGDLIRVLMANITGDGVLLSLPDTAALRLLELGADWGNERTGTLTLGPCRTALVSYASGRDL
;
A
#
# COMPACT_ATOMS: atom_id res chain seq x y z
N MET A 1 -8.87 -10.51 20.89
CA MET A 1 -8.26 -9.78 22.03
C MET A 1 -6.96 -9.04 21.65
N ARG A 2 -5.92 -9.67 21.09
CA ARG A 2 -4.61 -9.01 20.82
C ARG A 2 -4.66 -7.78 19.87
N GLY A 3 -5.45 -7.84 18.79
CA GLY A 3 -5.51 -6.74 17.80
C GLY A 3 -6.16 -5.44 18.30
N ARG A 4 -7.16 -5.55 19.20
CA ARG A 4 -7.83 -4.38 19.81
C ARG A 4 -6.91 -3.66 20.80
N THR A 5 -6.17 -4.41 21.61
CA THR A 5 -5.18 -3.84 22.53
C THR A 5 -4.09 -3.09 21.77
N PHE A 6 -3.60 -3.68 20.67
CA PHE A 6 -2.58 -3.04 19.83
C PHE A 6 -3.07 -1.74 19.19
N THR A 7 -4.22 -1.77 18.50
CA THR A 7 -4.77 -0.58 17.81
C THR A 7 -5.06 0.57 18.77
N ARG A 8 -5.56 0.28 19.98
CA ARG A 8 -5.72 1.29 21.04
C ARG A 8 -4.38 1.88 21.49
N ALA A 9 -3.36 1.05 21.70
CA ALA A 9 -2.05 1.49 22.15
C ALA A 9 -1.41 2.48 21.17
N ILE A 10 -1.61 2.27 19.86
CA ILE A 10 -1.11 3.15 18.81
C ILE A 10 -2.11 4.21 18.35
N LYS A 11 -3.28 4.32 19.02
CA LYS A 11 -4.39 5.23 18.66
C LYS A 11 -4.82 5.12 17.18
N ALA A 12 -4.72 3.93 16.60
CA ALA A 12 -5.13 3.66 15.23
C ALA A 12 -6.60 3.20 15.17
N GLU A 13 -7.29 3.62 14.12
CA GLU A 13 -8.63 3.12 13.83
C GLU A 13 -8.56 1.76 13.11
N PRO A 14 -9.13 0.69 13.67
CA PRO A 14 -9.02 -0.62 13.07
C PRO A 14 -9.87 -0.74 11.80
N VAL A 15 -9.25 -1.17 10.72
CA VAL A 15 -9.93 -1.71 9.54
C VAL A 15 -9.86 -3.23 9.60
N VAL A 16 -10.97 -3.91 9.31
CA VAL A 16 -11.03 -5.37 9.33
C VAL A 16 -11.18 -5.93 7.91
N GLU A 17 -10.24 -6.78 7.50
CA GLU A 17 -10.37 -7.60 6.29
C GLU A 17 -11.36 -8.74 6.54
N ALA A 18 -12.52 -8.67 5.91
CA ALA A 18 -13.63 -9.60 6.03
C ALA A 18 -13.71 -10.50 4.78
N THR A 19 -13.00 -11.63 4.84
CA THR A 19 -13.05 -12.65 3.80
C THR A 19 -14.21 -13.60 4.06
N LEU A 20 -15.28 -13.45 3.28
CA LEU A 20 -16.53 -14.19 3.47
C LEU A 20 -16.93 -14.87 2.17
N PRO A 21 -17.43 -16.11 2.17
CA PRO A 21 -18.09 -16.65 0.98
C PRO A 21 -19.34 -15.83 0.68
N THR A 22 -19.74 -15.77 -0.60
CA THR A 22 -20.97 -15.05 -0.98
C THR A 22 -22.20 -15.94 -1.00
N LYS A 23 -22.06 -17.25 -0.76
CA LYS A 23 -23.20 -18.15 -0.57
C LYS A 23 -23.98 -17.76 0.68
N ASN A 24 -25.29 -17.52 0.51
CA ASN A 24 -26.20 -17.06 1.57
C ASN A 24 -25.69 -15.78 2.28
N PRO A 25 -25.64 -14.64 1.56
CA PRO A 25 -24.97 -13.43 2.02
C PRO A 25 -25.57 -12.86 3.32
N ALA A 26 -26.89 -12.95 3.52
CA ALA A 26 -27.55 -12.50 4.75
C ALA A 26 -27.02 -13.25 5.98
N ALA A 27 -26.95 -14.59 5.93
CA ALA A 27 -26.40 -15.38 7.04
C ALA A 27 -24.90 -15.10 7.27
N LYS A 28 -24.13 -14.83 6.21
CA LYS A 28 -22.70 -14.48 6.32
C LYS A 28 -22.49 -13.10 6.94
N ALA A 29 -23.32 -12.12 6.57
CA ALA A 29 -23.33 -10.80 7.16
C ALA A 29 -23.68 -10.84 8.66
N GLN A 30 -24.72 -11.57 9.05
CA GLN A 30 -25.07 -11.76 10.46
C GLN A 30 -23.92 -12.39 11.26
N LYS A 31 -23.27 -13.44 10.72
CA LYS A 31 -22.08 -14.04 11.35
C LYS A 31 -20.92 -13.06 11.49
N ALA A 32 -20.69 -12.21 10.50
CA ALA A 32 -19.65 -11.18 10.57
C ALA A 32 -19.97 -10.14 11.67
N MET A 33 -21.22 -9.67 11.75
CA MET A 33 -21.66 -8.74 12.78
C MET A 33 -21.55 -9.34 14.19
N GLU A 34 -21.92 -10.62 14.35
CA GLU A 34 -21.76 -11.33 15.62
C GLU A 34 -20.29 -11.49 16.00
N ALA A 35 -19.40 -11.80 15.04
CA ALA A 35 -17.97 -11.89 15.29
C ALA A 35 -17.38 -10.54 15.75
N LEU A 36 -17.80 -9.42 15.15
CA LEU A 36 -17.40 -8.08 15.59
C LEU A 36 -17.90 -7.76 17.00
N ARG A 37 -19.16 -8.12 17.31
CA ARG A 37 -19.76 -7.95 18.63
C ARG A 37 -19.03 -8.77 19.70
N LEU A 38 -18.77 -10.05 19.44
CA LEU A 38 -18.02 -10.93 20.36
C LEU A 38 -16.57 -10.48 20.55
N ALA A 39 -15.97 -9.85 19.54
CA ALA A 39 -14.64 -9.24 19.66
C ALA A 39 -14.66 -7.89 20.40
N ASP A 40 -15.85 -7.33 20.67
CA ASP A 40 -16.08 -5.97 21.16
C ASP A 40 -15.21 -4.96 20.38
N LEU A 41 -15.36 -5.03 19.06
CA LEU A 41 -14.60 -4.27 18.08
C LEU A 41 -15.55 -3.51 17.15
N VAL A 42 -15.40 -2.19 17.12
CA VAL A 42 -16.07 -1.32 16.15
C VAL A 42 -15.02 -0.88 15.13
N PRO A 43 -14.94 -1.51 13.94
CA PRO A 43 -13.96 -1.12 12.94
C PRO A 43 -14.37 0.18 12.25
N ALA A 44 -13.40 1.01 11.88
CA ALA A 44 -13.63 2.20 11.07
C ALA A 44 -14.06 1.85 9.64
N ALA A 45 -13.66 0.67 9.15
CA ALA A 45 -14.16 0.13 7.89
C ALA A 45 -14.04 -1.41 7.82
N LEU A 46 -14.79 -2.00 6.89
CA LEU A 46 -14.59 -3.38 6.43
C LEU A 46 -13.95 -3.38 5.04
N LEU A 47 -12.88 -4.17 4.87
CA LEU A 47 -12.35 -4.56 3.56
C LEU A 47 -12.97 -5.91 3.18
N VAL A 48 -13.94 -5.91 2.27
CA VAL A 48 -14.75 -7.09 1.94
C VAL A 48 -14.27 -7.71 0.64
N ALA A 49 -13.85 -8.98 0.72
CA ALA A 49 -13.57 -9.82 -0.44
C ALA A 49 -14.26 -11.18 -0.31
N PRO A 50 -14.90 -11.68 -1.39
CA PRO A 50 -15.31 -13.06 -1.46
C PRO A 50 -14.10 -14.00 -1.38
N GLY A 51 -14.20 -15.09 -0.62
CA GLY A 51 -13.11 -16.06 -0.47
C GLY A 51 -12.60 -16.67 -1.78
N ARG A 52 -13.49 -16.81 -2.79
CA ARG A 52 -13.11 -17.26 -4.15
C ARG A 52 -12.05 -16.37 -4.80
N GLU A 53 -11.99 -15.10 -4.43
CA GLU A 53 -11.17 -14.12 -5.12
C GLU A 53 -9.69 -14.16 -4.73
N PHE A 54 -9.35 -15.04 -3.80
CA PHE A 54 -7.98 -15.39 -3.45
C PHE A 54 -7.39 -16.45 -4.38
N LYS A 55 -8.17 -16.95 -5.35
CA LYS A 55 -7.76 -17.87 -6.40
C LYS A 55 -8.22 -17.35 -7.76
N THR A 56 -7.35 -17.52 -8.75
CA THR A 56 -7.67 -17.20 -10.14
C THR A 56 -8.84 -18.04 -10.65
N SER A 57 -9.77 -17.39 -11.34
CA SER A 57 -10.94 -18.01 -11.98
C SER A 57 -11.23 -17.30 -13.32
N PRO A 58 -11.95 -17.89 -14.28
CA PRO A 58 -12.33 -17.17 -15.51
C PRO A 58 -13.08 -15.86 -15.23
N THR A 59 -12.91 -14.86 -16.10
CA THR A 59 -13.60 -13.56 -15.99
C THR A 59 -15.12 -13.76 -15.94
N GLY A 60 -15.79 -13.08 -15.01
CA GLY A 60 -17.24 -13.16 -14.85
C GLY A 60 -17.77 -14.50 -14.31
N SER A 61 -16.89 -15.42 -13.89
CA SER A 61 -17.33 -16.70 -13.34
C SER A 61 -17.69 -16.59 -11.85
N LEU A 62 -18.83 -17.16 -11.48
CA LEU A 62 -19.26 -17.37 -10.11
C LEU A 62 -19.38 -18.87 -9.86
N LEU A 63 -18.93 -19.32 -8.67
CA LEU A 63 -19.14 -20.70 -8.26
C LEU A 63 -20.64 -20.97 -8.01
N PRO A 64 -21.13 -22.22 -8.14
CA PRO A 64 -22.54 -22.53 -7.91
C PRO A 64 -23.05 -22.04 -6.54
N GLY A 65 -24.12 -21.24 -6.56
CA GLY A 65 -24.74 -20.62 -5.38
C GLY A 65 -24.02 -19.39 -4.83
N GLU A 66 -22.93 -18.95 -5.45
CA GLU A 66 -22.32 -17.64 -5.15
C GLU A 66 -23.01 -16.52 -5.91
N VAL A 67 -22.90 -15.32 -5.33
CA VAL A 67 -23.46 -14.09 -5.89
C VAL A 67 -22.36 -13.02 -6.00
N PRO A 68 -22.58 -11.93 -6.75
CA PRO A 68 -21.66 -10.80 -6.77
C PRO A 68 -21.40 -10.24 -5.37
N VAL A 69 -20.20 -9.69 -5.15
CA VAL A 69 -19.82 -9.11 -3.85
C VAL A 69 -20.78 -7.99 -3.41
N ASN A 70 -21.40 -7.28 -4.36
CA ASN A 70 -22.40 -6.25 -4.10
C ASN A 70 -23.54 -6.75 -3.19
N THR A 71 -24.02 -7.97 -3.39
CA THR A 71 -25.10 -8.55 -2.57
C THR A 71 -24.63 -8.80 -1.13
N LEU A 72 -23.36 -9.17 -0.93
CA LEU A 72 -22.77 -9.29 0.40
C LEU A 72 -22.61 -7.92 1.08
N VAL A 73 -22.22 -6.89 0.32
CA VAL A 73 -22.14 -5.51 0.83
C VAL A 73 -23.52 -5.01 1.29
N MET A 74 -24.57 -5.22 0.49
CA MET A 74 -25.95 -4.90 0.87
C MET A 74 -26.39 -5.67 2.11
N ALA A 75 -26.11 -6.98 2.18
CA ALA A 75 -26.44 -7.79 3.35
C ALA A 75 -25.73 -7.31 4.64
N LEU A 76 -24.48 -6.86 4.56
CA LEU A 76 -23.77 -6.25 5.69
C LEU A 76 -24.44 -4.95 6.15
N ARG A 77 -24.95 -4.14 5.21
CA ARG A 77 -25.75 -2.95 5.53
C ARG A 77 -27.06 -3.32 6.22
N GLU A 78 -27.80 -4.28 5.67
CA GLU A 78 -29.06 -4.76 6.27
C GLU A 78 -28.84 -5.34 7.68
N ALA A 79 -27.75 -6.07 7.89
CA ALA A 79 -27.37 -6.63 9.18
C ALA A 79 -26.90 -5.58 10.22
N GLY A 80 -26.87 -4.29 9.86
CA GLY A 80 -26.60 -3.21 10.80
C GLY A 80 -25.22 -2.57 10.68
N PHE A 81 -24.35 -2.96 9.73
CA PHE A 81 -23.07 -2.29 9.58
C PHE A 81 -23.24 -0.89 8.96
N ARG A 82 -22.76 0.16 9.63
CA ARG A 82 -22.98 1.57 9.23
C ARG A 82 -21.71 2.33 8.84
N ARG A 83 -20.51 1.82 9.14
CA ARG A 83 -19.23 2.44 8.77
C ARG A 83 -18.84 2.11 7.31
N ARG A 84 -17.67 2.56 6.83
CA ARG A 84 -17.26 2.34 5.45
C ARG A 84 -17.12 0.85 5.11
N ILE A 85 -17.67 0.42 3.98
CA ILE A 85 -17.44 -0.90 3.37
C ILE A 85 -16.68 -0.66 2.08
N VAL A 86 -15.48 -1.21 2.02
CA VAL A 86 -14.56 -1.12 0.89
C VAL A 86 -14.55 -2.51 0.24
N ALA A 87 -14.96 -2.62 -1.03
CA ALA A 87 -15.04 -3.91 -1.72
C ALA A 87 -13.96 -4.03 -2.78
N GLY A 88 -13.35 -5.20 -2.91
CA GLY A 88 -12.15 -5.30 -3.74
C GLY A 88 -11.42 -6.61 -3.60
N LYS A 89 -10.16 -6.62 -4.02
CA LYS A 89 -9.33 -7.83 -4.14
C LYS A 89 -7.98 -7.66 -3.44
N PRO A 90 -7.72 -8.39 -2.35
CA PRO A 90 -6.45 -8.25 -1.62
C PRO A 90 -5.27 -8.93 -2.33
N SER A 91 -5.51 -9.75 -3.36
CA SER A 91 -4.49 -10.50 -4.09
C SER A 91 -3.73 -9.61 -5.07
N PHE A 92 -4.17 -9.49 -6.32
CA PHE A 92 -3.49 -8.72 -7.38
C PHE A 92 -4.47 -8.02 -8.33
N PHE A 93 -3.97 -7.04 -9.08
CA PHE A 93 -4.76 -6.30 -10.07
C PHE A 93 -5.46 -7.18 -11.14
N PRO A 94 -4.84 -8.23 -11.71
CA PRO A 94 -5.55 -9.11 -12.65
C PRO A 94 -6.84 -9.68 -12.04
N GLU A 95 -6.80 -10.08 -10.77
CA GLU A 95 -7.97 -10.58 -10.05
C GLU A 95 -8.99 -9.48 -9.77
N PHE A 96 -8.54 -8.26 -9.49
CA PHE A 96 -9.41 -7.07 -9.41
C PHE A 96 -10.20 -6.84 -10.70
N ASN A 97 -9.59 -7.15 -11.85
CA ASN A 97 -10.20 -6.92 -13.16
C ASN A 97 -11.25 -7.99 -13.56
N ARG A 98 -11.34 -9.14 -12.87
CA ARG A 98 -12.16 -10.27 -13.33
C ARG A 98 -13.66 -10.14 -13.07
N ASN A 99 -14.04 -9.64 -11.89
CA ASN A 99 -15.44 -9.66 -11.44
C ASN A 99 -15.93 -8.22 -11.14
N PRO A 100 -17.20 -7.91 -11.44
CA PRO A 100 -17.77 -6.62 -11.09
C PRO A 100 -17.95 -6.50 -9.57
N LEU A 101 -17.66 -5.31 -9.03
CA LEU A 101 -17.83 -5.01 -7.61
C LEU A 101 -19.28 -4.57 -7.28
N GLY A 102 -19.99 -4.01 -8.25
CA GLY A 102 -21.28 -3.34 -8.07
C GLY A 102 -21.17 -2.00 -7.33
N PRO A 103 -22.28 -1.24 -7.18
CA PRO A 103 -22.25 0.15 -6.72
C PRO A 103 -22.28 0.34 -5.20
N SER A 104 -22.62 -0.69 -4.41
CA SER A 104 -23.02 -0.50 -3.00
C SER A 104 -21.85 -0.29 -2.01
N ALA A 105 -20.61 -0.54 -2.44
CA ALA A 105 -19.43 -0.29 -1.61
C ALA A 105 -19.06 1.20 -1.66
N ASP A 106 -18.61 1.76 -0.54
CA ASP A 106 -18.25 3.19 -0.44
C ASP A 106 -16.91 3.49 -1.12
N ALA A 107 -16.05 2.48 -1.23
CA ALA A 107 -14.72 2.55 -1.82
C ALA A 107 -14.36 1.21 -2.47
N VAL A 108 -13.35 1.23 -3.34
CA VAL A 108 -12.79 0.01 -3.94
C VAL A 108 -11.39 -0.26 -3.39
N TYR A 109 -10.94 -1.52 -3.36
CA TYR A 109 -9.55 -1.82 -2.95
C TYR A 109 -8.86 -2.86 -3.81
N LEU A 110 -7.53 -2.74 -3.93
CA LEU A 110 -6.69 -3.75 -4.55
C LEU A 110 -5.36 -3.87 -3.82
N GLY A 111 -4.88 -5.10 -3.60
CA GLY A 111 -3.54 -5.39 -3.09
C GLY A 111 -2.55 -5.71 -4.21
N GLY A 112 -1.27 -5.83 -3.84
CA GLY A 112 -0.21 -6.11 -4.80
C GLY A 112 1.07 -6.62 -4.14
N CYS A 113 1.97 -7.16 -4.96
CA CYS A 113 3.37 -7.29 -4.55
C CYS A 113 4.35 -7.04 -5.69
N GLY A 114 5.60 -6.72 -5.35
CA GLY A 114 6.66 -6.39 -6.30
C GLY A 114 7.28 -7.61 -7.01
N ILE A 115 7.17 -8.81 -6.43
CA ILE A 115 7.92 -9.99 -6.91
C ILE A 115 7.06 -11.07 -7.59
N VAL A 116 6.00 -10.69 -8.33
CA VAL A 116 5.10 -11.69 -8.94
C VAL A 116 5.81 -12.55 -9.99
N HIS A 117 6.51 -11.94 -10.94
CA HIS A 117 7.10 -12.64 -12.09
C HIS A 117 8.62 -12.75 -12.03
N ALA A 118 9.27 -11.75 -11.45
CA ALA A 118 10.73 -11.66 -11.30
C ALA A 118 11.06 -11.10 -9.91
N ALA A 119 12.29 -11.30 -9.47
CA ALA A 119 12.74 -10.88 -8.14
C ALA A 119 14.13 -10.23 -8.14
N ASP A 120 14.74 -9.96 -9.29
CA ASP A 120 15.91 -9.08 -9.36
C ASP A 120 15.55 -7.62 -9.03
N ASP A 121 16.55 -6.75 -8.87
CA ASP A 121 16.32 -5.38 -8.40
C ASP A 121 15.66 -4.49 -9.48
N LEU A 122 16.09 -4.65 -10.74
CA LEU A 122 15.58 -3.86 -11.85
C LEU A 122 14.11 -4.19 -12.12
N SER A 123 13.78 -5.47 -12.32
CA SER A 123 12.42 -5.90 -12.64
C SER A 123 11.41 -5.47 -11.57
N VAL A 124 11.82 -5.47 -10.29
CA VAL A 124 10.96 -5.04 -9.18
C VAL A 124 10.69 -3.54 -9.23
N MET A 125 11.72 -2.71 -9.42
CA MET A 125 11.53 -1.25 -9.54
C MET A 125 10.71 -0.88 -10.78
N GLU A 126 10.90 -1.58 -11.91
CA GLU A 126 10.14 -1.37 -13.13
C GLU A 126 8.63 -1.61 -12.95
N THR A 127 8.22 -2.45 -11.98
CA THR A 127 6.79 -2.62 -11.66
C THR A 127 6.10 -1.32 -11.23
N LEU A 128 6.85 -0.31 -10.75
CA LEU A 128 6.28 0.99 -10.39
C LEU A 128 5.69 1.71 -11.60
N SER A 129 6.25 1.49 -12.80
CA SER A 129 5.81 2.14 -14.04
C SER A 129 4.39 1.74 -14.47
N VAL A 130 3.89 0.57 -14.03
CA VAL A 130 2.55 0.10 -14.40
C VAL A 130 1.45 0.61 -13.49
N TYR A 131 1.79 1.18 -12.32
CA TYR A 131 0.79 1.63 -11.35
C TYR A 131 -0.15 2.72 -11.89
N PRO A 132 0.30 3.75 -12.63
CA PRO A 132 -0.62 4.72 -13.23
C PRO A 132 -1.71 4.06 -14.12
N ALA A 133 -1.36 3.04 -14.89
CA ALA A 133 -2.32 2.29 -15.71
C ALA A 133 -3.27 1.45 -14.84
N ILE A 134 -2.74 0.79 -13.79
CA ILE A 134 -3.54 0.05 -12.81
C ILE A 134 -4.55 0.98 -12.11
N LEU A 135 -4.09 2.14 -11.64
CA LEU A 135 -4.91 3.14 -10.94
C LEU A 135 -5.98 3.73 -11.86
N THR A 136 -5.65 4.00 -13.12
CA THR A 136 -6.61 4.45 -14.14
C THR A 136 -7.71 3.42 -14.34
N SER A 137 -7.34 2.15 -14.53
CA SER A 137 -8.31 1.07 -14.68
C SER A 137 -9.14 0.85 -13.41
N ALA A 138 -8.51 0.94 -12.24
CA ALA A 138 -9.21 0.84 -10.96
C ALA A 138 -10.24 1.97 -10.78
N ALA A 139 -9.89 3.20 -11.15
CA ALA A 139 -10.82 4.34 -11.14
C ALA A 139 -11.99 4.13 -12.13
N GLN A 140 -11.73 3.64 -13.34
CA GLN A 140 -12.80 3.33 -14.32
C GLN A 140 -13.77 2.27 -13.78
N ARG A 141 -13.28 1.24 -13.09
CA ARG A 141 -14.12 0.19 -12.49
C ARG A 141 -14.80 0.65 -11.20
N GLY A 142 -14.15 1.53 -10.44
CA GLY A 142 -14.65 2.12 -9.21
C GLY A 142 -15.68 3.23 -9.45
N GLY A 143 -15.67 3.89 -10.61
CA GLY A 143 -16.42 5.11 -10.83
C GLY A 143 -15.87 6.24 -9.95
N ALA A 144 -16.75 7.07 -9.38
CA ALA A 144 -16.35 8.18 -8.50
C ALA A 144 -15.89 7.76 -7.10
N ARG A 145 -15.87 6.45 -6.80
CA ARG A 145 -15.52 5.94 -5.47
C ARG A 145 -14.01 5.98 -5.25
N PRO A 146 -13.53 6.38 -4.06
CA PRO A 146 -12.11 6.38 -3.75
C PRO A 146 -11.52 4.96 -3.78
N LEU A 147 -10.23 4.90 -4.08
CA LEU A 147 -9.45 3.66 -4.06
C LEU A 147 -8.66 3.54 -2.76
N TRP A 148 -8.67 2.35 -2.18
CA TRP A 148 -7.75 1.93 -1.13
C TRP A 148 -6.72 0.98 -1.75
N LEU A 149 -5.48 1.44 -1.86
CA LEU A 149 -4.39 0.67 -2.42
C LEU A 149 -3.64 -0.07 -1.31
N GLY A 150 -3.56 -1.38 -1.44
CA GLY A 150 -2.73 -2.25 -0.62
C GLY A 150 -3.49 -3.23 0.27
N PRO A 151 -2.76 -4.04 1.07
CA PRO A 151 -1.30 -4.01 1.22
C PRO A 151 -0.53 -4.22 -0.10
N CYS A 152 0.43 -3.34 -0.37
CA CYS A 152 1.37 -3.43 -1.49
C CYS A 152 2.79 -3.59 -0.93
N THR A 153 3.33 -4.81 -0.98
CA THR A 153 4.59 -5.21 -0.32
C THR A 153 5.58 -5.75 -1.36
N LEU A 154 6.87 -5.96 -1.01
CA LEU A 154 7.76 -6.68 -1.93
C LEU A 154 7.35 -8.15 -2.00
N GLY A 155 7.38 -8.83 -0.85
CA GLY A 155 6.94 -10.21 -0.73
C GLY A 155 5.44 -10.39 -0.98
N SER A 156 5.05 -11.61 -1.36
CA SER A 156 3.67 -11.95 -1.68
C SER A 156 2.88 -12.40 -0.44
N ARG A 157 1.69 -11.80 -0.24
CA ARG A 157 0.72 -12.24 0.77
C ARG A 157 -0.09 -13.45 0.32
N HIS A 158 -0.33 -13.57 -0.99
CA HIS A 158 -1.31 -14.49 -1.56
C HIS A 158 -0.77 -15.19 -2.80
N ALA A 159 -1.25 -16.41 -3.05
CA ALA A 159 -0.93 -17.16 -4.26
C ALA A 159 -2.22 -17.47 -5.03
N PRO A 160 -2.74 -16.52 -5.83
CA PRO A 160 -3.91 -16.76 -6.65
C PRO A 160 -3.66 -17.77 -7.77
N TYR A 161 -2.40 -17.88 -8.22
CA TYR A 161 -1.98 -18.73 -9.36
C TYR A 161 -1.48 -20.12 -8.96
N GLY A 162 -1.32 -20.40 -7.65
CA GLY A 162 -0.75 -21.65 -7.15
C GLY A 162 -1.44 -22.12 -5.87
N ALA A 163 -1.02 -23.23 -5.28
CA ALA A 163 -1.61 -23.72 -4.03
C ALA A 163 -1.29 -22.79 -2.85
N ALA A 164 -0.03 -22.40 -2.72
CA ALA A 164 0.51 -21.50 -1.71
C ALA A 164 1.60 -20.59 -2.32
N VAL A 165 2.05 -19.61 -1.55
CA VAL A 165 3.22 -18.78 -1.89
C VAL A 165 4.48 -19.64 -1.95
N THR A 166 5.46 -19.23 -2.76
CA THR A 166 6.68 -20.02 -2.99
C THR A 166 7.46 -20.18 -1.68
N PRO A 167 7.84 -21.43 -1.29
CA PRO A 167 8.71 -21.65 -0.14
C PRO A 167 10.06 -20.93 -0.32
N ASN A 168 10.53 -20.27 0.74
CA ASN A 168 11.79 -19.53 0.72
C ASN A 168 12.55 -19.66 2.06
N PRO A 169 12.98 -20.87 2.44
CA PRO A 169 13.67 -21.10 3.72
C PRO A 169 15.04 -20.42 3.80
N GLU A 170 15.69 -20.23 2.66
CA GLU A 170 17.01 -19.60 2.55
C GLU A 170 16.93 -18.07 2.39
N ASN A 171 15.73 -17.48 2.46
CA ASN A 171 15.48 -16.04 2.32
C ASN A 171 16.13 -15.41 1.06
N ARG A 172 16.03 -16.10 -0.07
CA ARG A 172 16.54 -15.66 -1.38
C ARG A 172 15.54 -14.75 -2.08
N ARG A 173 15.97 -14.08 -3.15
CA ARG A 173 15.06 -13.33 -4.04
C ARG A 173 14.34 -14.31 -4.96
N ILE A 174 13.13 -14.71 -4.58
CA ILE A 174 12.35 -15.72 -5.30
C ILE A 174 10.97 -15.15 -5.65
N PRO A 175 10.54 -15.20 -6.92
CA PRO A 175 9.20 -14.78 -7.30
C PRO A 175 8.11 -15.50 -6.50
N MET A 176 7.05 -14.77 -6.18
CA MET A 176 5.90 -15.24 -5.39
C MET A 176 6.24 -15.75 -3.97
N ALA A 177 7.45 -15.52 -3.46
CA ALA A 177 7.79 -15.86 -2.08
C ALA A 177 7.15 -14.89 -1.08
N ARG A 178 6.90 -15.38 0.14
CA ARG A 178 6.35 -14.54 1.23
C ARG A 178 7.38 -13.57 1.79
N ASN A 179 8.62 -14.03 1.94
CA ASN A 179 9.72 -13.24 2.48
C ASN A 179 10.61 -12.81 1.33
N ASP A 180 10.96 -11.53 1.27
CA ASP A 180 12.04 -11.03 0.42
C ASP A 180 13.15 -10.45 1.31
N PRO A 181 14.45 -10.74 1.04
CA PRO A 181 15.55 -10.19 1.84
C PRO A 181 15.61 -8.65 1.82
N ARG A 182 14.94 -8.00 0.86
CA ARG A 182 14.92 -6.53 0.72
C ARG A 182 13.82 -5.85 1.52
N ASP A 183 12.84 -6.59 2.07
CA ASP A 183 11.71 -6.01 2.85
C ASP A 183 12.20 -5.11 4.02
N LYS A 184 13.41 -5.35 4.52
CA LYS A 184 14.01 -4.68 5.68
C LYS A 184 15.09 -3.65 5.33
N THR A 185 15.29 -3.34 4.05
CA THR A 185 16.41 -2.51 3.58
C THR A 185 15.94 -1.19 2.98
N LEU A 186 16.88 -0.35 2.55
CA LEU A 186 16.59 0.89 1.82
C LEU A 186 15.85 0.63 0.49
N PHE A 187 16.00 -0.56 -0.08
CA PHE A 187 15.27 -0.96 -1.29
C PHE A 187 13.76 -0.95 -1.08
N ALA A 188 13.25 -1.53 0.03
CA ALA A 188 11.83 -1.50 0.35
C ALA A 188 11.31 -0.08 0.60
N ALA A 189 12.13 0.78 1.22
CA ALA A 189 11.80 2.20 1.43
C ALA A 189 11.64 2.94 0.08
N ALA A 190 12.61 2.78 -0.82
CA ALA A 190 12.57 3.39 -2.15
C ALA A 190 11.39 2.87 -2.99
N TYR A 191 11.15 1.56 -2.99
CA TYR A 191 10.03 0.93 -3.69
C TYR A 191 8.67 1.46 -3.19
N ALA A 192 8.48 1.52 -1.87
CA ALA A 192 7.25 2.00 -1.27
C ALA A 192 7.00 3.49 -1.53
N LEU A 193 8.05 4.31 -1.55
CA LEU A 193 7.94 5.71 -1.97
C LEU A 193 7.61 5.82 -3.45
N GLY A 194 8.17 4.94 -4.29
CA GLY A 194 7.78 4.75 -5.69
C GLY A 194 6.28 4.54 -5.86
N LEU A 195 5.70 3.64 -5.06
CA LEU A 195 4.26 3.39 -5.04
C LEU A 195 3.46 4.62 -4.63
N ALA A 196 3.91 5.32 -3.58
CA ALA A 196 3.24 6.54 -3.10
C ALA A 196 3.28 7.64 -4.17
N ALA A 197 4.41 7.85 -4.83
CA ALA A 197 4.57 8.80 -5.92
C ALA A 197 3.67 8.44 -7.11
N ALA A 198 3.55 7.15 -7.46
CA ALA A 198 2.67 6.69 -8.53
C ALA A 198 1.17 6.93 -8.24
N CYS A 199 0.80 7.10 -6.97
CA CYS A 199 -0.57 7.46 -6.57
C CYS A 199 -0.89 8.95 -6.77
N ALA A 200 0.12 9.80 -7.01
CA ALA A 200 -0.09 11.23 -7.20
C ALA A 200 -1.01 11.49 -8.40
N GLY A 201 -2.03 12.34 -8.19
CA GLY A 201 -3.04 12.65 -9.21
C GLY A 201 -4.20 11.66 -9.29
N PHE A 202 -4.24 10.62 -8.46
CA PHE A 202 -5.37 9.68 -8.36
C PHE A 202 -6.11 9.86 -7.03
N LEU A 203 -7.41 9.52 -7.00
CA LEU A 203 -8.23 9.49 -5.78
C LEU A 203 -7.91 8.24 -4.94
N VAL A 204 -6.69 8.18 -4.39
CA VAL A 204 -6.25 7.14 -3.46
C VAL A 204 -6.42 7.65 -2.03
N ASP A 205 -7.43 7.13 -1.35
CA ASP A 205 -7.84 7.59 -0.01
C ASP A 205 -7.13 6.81 1.12
N CYS A 206 -6.60 5.62 0.80
CA CYS A 206 -5.79 4.85 1.72
C CYS A 206 -4.66 4.15 0.96
N LEU A 207 -3.45 4.23 1.48
CA LEU A 207 -2.27 3.54 0.95
C LEU A 207 -1.63 2.70 2.07
N THR A 208 -1.66 1.37 1.91
CA THR A 208 -1.07 0.42 2.85
C THR A 208 0.20 -0.18 2.27
N LEU A 209 1.37 0.25 2.76
CA LEU A 209 2.69 -0.14 2.23
C LEU A 209 3.39 -1.27 3.00
N ALA A 210 2.94 -1.55 4.23
CA ALA A 210 3.63 -2.48 5.12
C ALA A 210 2.71 -2.97 6.25
N SER A 211 3.17 -3.98 6.99
CA SER A 211 2.62 -4.34 8.30
C SER A 211 3.46 -3.72 9.42
N PRO A 212 2.96 -3.65 10.67
CA PRO A 212 3.79 -3.23 11.81
C PRO A 212 4.97 -4.18 12.07
N PHE A 213 4.72 -5.49 11.97
CA PHE A 213 5.70 -6.55 12.25
C PHE A 213 5.58 -7.68 11.23
N GLY A 214 6.52 -8.63 11.29
CA GLY A 214 6.54 -9.84 10.47
C GLY A 214 7.26 -9.63 9.13
N PRO A 215 7.01 -10.50 8.12
CA PRO A 215 7.70 -10.45 6.83
C PRO A 215 7.65 -9.09 6.14
N PHE A 216 6.50 -8.41 6.23
CA PHE A 216 6.27 -7.08 5.63
C PHE A 216 6.39 -5.96 6.66
N GLY A 217 7.02 -6.24 7.80
CA GLY A 217 7.07 -5.37 8.97
C GLY A 217 7.94 -4.15 8.75
N VAL A 218 7.55 -3.00 9.30
CA VAL A 218 8.44 -1.83 9.44
C VAL A 218 9.27 -1.84 10.72
N MET A 219 9.00 -2.77 11.63
CA MET A 219 9.76 -2.96 12.87
C MET A 219 10.10 -4.44 13.10
N ALA A 220 11.26 -4.65 13.72
CA ALA A 220 11.70 -5.92 14.28
C ALA A 220 10.98 -6.23 15.60
N GLY A 221 11.12 -7.47 16.08
CA GLY A 221 10.51 -7.92 17.34
C GLY A 221 11.09 -7.24 18.59
N ASP A 222 12.31 -6.71 18.50
CA ASP A 222 12.98 -5.95 19.56
C ASP A 222 12.65 -4.44 19.53
N GLY A 223 11.82 -4.00 18.59
CA GLY A 223 11.44 -2.59 18.40
C GLY A 223 12.35 -1.80 17.46
N SER A 224 13.45 -2.39 16.95
CA SER A 224 14.29 -1.75 15.94
C SER A 224 13.49 -1.46 14.67
N LYS A 225 13.62 -0.25 14.13
CA LYS A 225 12.91 0.18 12.92
C LYS A 225 13.69 -0.19 11.67
N TYR A 226 12.97 -0.56 10.62
CA TYR A 226 13.52 -0.70 9.27
C TYR A 226 13.29 0.58 8.46
N PRO A 227 14.09 0.86 7.41
CA PRO A 227 14.06 2.13 6.70
C PRO A 227 12.67 2.58 6.23
N LEU A 228 11.82 1.64 5.81
CA LEU A 228 10.45 1.92 5.39
C LEU A 228 9.62 2.61 6.49
N CYS A 229 9.92 2.41 7.77
CA CYS A 229 9.29 3.13 8.88
C CYS A 229 9.47 4.65 8.75
N GLY A 230 10.66 5.12 8.33
CA GLY A 230 10.97 6.54 8.18
C GLY A 230 10.21 7.17 7.00
N VAL A 231 10.10 6.44 5.89
CA VAL A 231 9.26 6.85 4.73
C VAL A 231 7.79 6.92 5.13
N GLN A 232 7.26 5.90 5.82
CA GLN A 232 5.88 5.90 6.29
C GLN A 232 5.61 7.05 7.27
N ALA A 233 6.54 7.33 8.18
CA ALA A 233 6.40 8.45 9.11
C ALA A 233 6.32 9.80 8.39
N MET A 234 7.14 10.01 7.35
CA MET A 234 7.09 11.23 6.54
C MET A 234 5.78 11.35 5.75
N LEU A 235 5.34 10.27 5.09
CA LEU A 235 4.07 10.26 4.34
C LEU A 235 2.87 10.48 5.28
N ALA A 236 2.88 9.88 6.47
CA ALA A 236 1.85 10.10 7.47
C ALA A 236 1.87 11.54 8.02
N GLY A 237 3.06 12.12 8.23
CA GLY A 237 3.23 13.51 8.64
C GLY A 237 2.80 14.52 7.58
N ALA A 238 2.83 14.14 6.29
CA ALA A 238 2.33 14.96 5.19
C ALA A 238 0.78 14.95 5.08
N ALA A 239 0.08 14.08 5.82
CA ALA A 239 -1.38 14.02 5.77
C ALA A 239 -2.00 15.35 6.24
N GLY A 240 -2.93 15.88 5.43
CA GLY A 240 -3.59 17.17 5.70
C GLY A 240 -2.85 18.39 5.15
N HIS A 241 -1.62 18.23 4.64
CA HIS A 241 -0.90 19.30 3.96
C HIS A 241 -1.30 19.43 2.48
N VAL A 242 -1.02 20.59 1.89
CA VAL A 242 -1.24 20.82 0.46
C VAL A 242 -0.14 20.13 -0.34
N GLY A 243 -0.53 19.18 -1.18
CA GLY A 243 0.39 18.47 -2.07
C GLY A 243 0.96 19.37 -3.16
N ARG A 244 2.26 19.21 -3.46
CA ARG A 244 2.96 19.89 -4.55
C ARG A 244 3.37 18.88 -5.62
N ARG A 245 3.12 19.24 -6.87
CA ARG A 245 3.58 18.44 -8.00
C ARG A 245 5.09 18.57 -8.11
N VAL A 246 5.76 17.43 -8.08
CA VAL A 246 7.20 17.32 -8.25
C VAL A 246 7.43 16.39 -9.44
N ALA A 247 8.26 16.81 -10.40
CA ALA A 247 8.52 16.03 -11.60
C ALA A 247 10.03 15.84 -11.74
N TRP A 248 10.45 14.58 -11.70
CA TRP A 248 11.82 14.15 -11.97
C TRP A 248 11.74 12.93 -12.87
N ARG A 249 12.67 12.81 -13.82
CA ARG A 249 12.66 11.70 -14.79
C ARG A 249 13.02 10.36 -14.12
N ASP A 250 14.02 10.40 -13.24
CA ASP A 250 14.68 9.19 -12.73
C ASP A 250 14.44 8.97 -11.23
N LEU A 251 13.58 9.79 -10.60
CA LEU A 251 13.25 9.72 -9.19
C LEU A 251 11.74 9.60 -8.99
N ALA A 252 11.35 8.79 -8.01
CA ALA A 252 10.03 8.88 -7.44
C ALA A 252 10.00 10.01 -6.40
N ALA A 253 8.97 10.87 -6.41
CA ALA A 253 8.88 11.97 -5.46
C ALA A 253 7.45 12.29 -5.02
N VAL A 254 7.30 12.69 -3.76
CA VAL A 254 6.08 13.25 -3.17
C VAL A 254 6.44 14.59 -2.53
N GLY A 255 5.81 15.66 -2.97
CA GLY A 255 6.01 17.01 -2.43
C GLY A 255 4.80 17.54 -1.68
N TRP A 256 5.02 18.36 -0.66
CA TRP A 256 3.96 19.05 0.08
C TRP A 256 4.47 20.35 0.72
N GLU A 257 3.54 21.26 1.02
CA GLU A 257 3.81 22.47 1.80
C GLU A 257 3.83 22.15 3.29
N ASP A 258 4.82 22.66 4.02
CA ASP A 258 4.92 22.57 5.48
C ASP A 258 5.31 23.95 6.05
N GLY A 259 4.28 24.74 6.40
CA GLY A 259 4.46 26.14 6.76
C GLY A 259 5.07 26.94 5.60
N ASP A 260 6.16 27.64 5.86
CA ASP A 260 6.87 28.43 4.84
C ASP A 260 7.82 27.59 3.98
N LEU A 261 7.89 26.27 4.23
CA LEU A 261 8.76 25.34 3.49
C LEU A 261 7.96 24.49 2.52
N ILE A 262 8.61 24.07 1.45
CA ILE A 262 8.21 22.94 0.63
C ILE A 262 9.12 21.77 1.00
N ARG A 263 8.50 20.63 1.29
CA ARG A 263 9.18 19.37 1.54
C ARG A 263 8.99 18.44 0.35
N VAL A 264 10.06 17.77 -0.05
CA VAL A 264 10.04 16.77 -1.11
C VAL A 264 10.71 15.50 -0.60
N LEU A 265 9.92 14.45 -0.46
CA LEU A 265 10.40 13.11 -0.19
C LEU A 265 10.65 12.41 -1.53
N MET A 266 11.89 12.04 -1.81
CA MET A 266 12.29 11.46 -3.10
C MET A 266 13.11 10.18 -2.94
N ALA A 267 12.99 9.25 -3.88
CA ALA A 267 13.80 8.04 -3.95
C ALA A 267 14.36 7.82 -5.35
N ASN A 268 15.63 7.39 -5.39
CA ASN A 268 16.22 6.86 -6.59
C ASN A 268 15.72 5.42 -6.80
N ILE A 269 14.92 5.24 -7.85
CA ILE A 269 14.33 3.96 -8.25
C ILE A 269 15.08 3.31 -9.42
N THR A 270 16.24 3.87 -9.81
CA THR A 270 17.11 3.35 -10.87
C THR A 270 18.28 2.52 -10.32
N GLY A 271 18.98 1.83 -11.22
CA GLY A 271 20.20 1.10 -10.90
C GLY A 271 21.47 1.97 -10.82
N ASP A 272 21.38 3.24 -11.22
CA ASP A 272 22.52 4.17 -11.32
C ASP A 272 22.44 5.29 -10.28
N GLY A 273 23.55 5.98 -10.04
CA GLY A 273 23.55 7.20 -9.23
C GLY A 273 22.91 8.36 -9.98
N VAL A 274 21.97 9.06 -9.36
CA VAL A 274 21.33 10.25 -9.95
C VAL A 274 21.99 11.50 -9.38
N LEU A 275 22.53 12.35 -10.25
CA LEU A 275 23.11 13.64 -9.85
C LEU A 275 21.98 14.62 -9.48
N LEU A 276 22.05 15.18 -8.28
CA LEU A 276 21.15 16.21 -7.78
C LEU A 276 21.91 17.52 -7.65
N SER A 277 21.34 18.59 -8.17
CA SER A 277 21.80 19.96 -7.93
C SER A 277 20.73 20.70 -7.14
N LEU A 278 21.01 20.95 -5.86
CA LEU A 278 20.10 21.65 -4.96
C LEU A 278 20.32 23.17 -5.07
N PRO A 279 19.25 23.99 -5.08
CA PRO A 279 19.42 25.42 -4.93
C PRO A 279 19.99 25.77 -3.55
N ASP A 280 20.63 26.93 -3.42
CA ASP A 280 21.26 27.37 -2.16
C ASP A 280 20.29 27.45 -0.97
N THR A 281 19.00 27.57 -1.25
CA THR A 281 17.92 27.59 -0.25
C THR A 281 17.41 26.21 0.14
N ALA A 282 17.98 25.14 -0.42
CA ALA A 282 17.56 23.78 -0.16
C ALA A 282 18.60 23.00 0.67
N ALA A 283 18.09 22.23 1.61
CA ALA A 283 18.85 21.22 2.34
C ALA A 283 18.26 19.84 2.08
N LEU A 284 19.15 18.84 2.02
CA LEU A 284 18.79 17.43 1.83
C LEU A 284 19.29 16.59 3.01
N ARG A 285 18.44 15.68 3.49
CA ARG A 285 18.80 14.64 4.46
C ARG A 285 18.56 13.27 3.85
N LEU A 286 19.48 12.34 4.06
CA LEU A 286 19.33 10.96 3.58
C LEU A 286 18.65 10.08 4.62
N LEU A 287 17.79 9.17 4.17
CA LEU A 287 17.28 8.09 5.00
C LEU A 287 18.40 7.10 5.31
N GLU A 288 18.52 6.72 6.58
CA GLU A 288 19.49 5.74 7.07
C GLU A 288 18.84 4.41 7.43
N LEU A 289 19.68 3.38 7.67
CA LEU A 289 19.23 2.01 7.96
C LEU A 289 18.31 1.91 9.19
N GLY A 290 18.52 2.77 10.19
CA GLY A 290 17.71 2.85 11.42
C GLY A 290 16.37 3.56 11.26
N ALA A 291 15.98 3.94 10.04
CA ALA A 291 14.79 4.73 9.72
C ALA A 291 14.85 6.20 10.15
N ASP A 292 16.02 6.69 10.54
CA ASP A 292 16.28 8.09 10.86
C ASP A 292 16.79 8.88 9.64
N TRP A 293 16.70 10.21 9.73
CA TRP A 293 17.19 11.14 8.72
C TRP A 293 18.55 11.68 9.13
N GLY A 294 19.57 11.47 8.29
CA GLY A 294 20.94 11.90 8.55
C GLY A 294 21.16 13.41 8.51
N ASN A 295 22.43 13.80 8.58
CA ASN A 295 22.84 15.21 8.56
C ASN A 295 22.45 15.91 7.26
N GLU A 296 22.24 17.22 7.36
CA GLU A 296 21.94 18.08 6.21
C GLU A 296 23.12 18.15 5.24
N ARG A 297 22.77 18.20 3.96
CA ARG A 297 23.67 18.33 2.82
C ARG A 297 23.12 19.41 1.89
N THR A 298 24.01 20.19 1.29
CA THR A 298 23.67 21.28 0.36
C THR A 298 24.49 21.13 -0.93
N GLY A 299 24.12 21.89 -1.97
CA GLY A 299 24.82 21.92 -3.25
C GLY A 299 24.58 20.68 -4.10
N THR A 300 25.62 20.22 -4.80
CA THR A 300 25.54 19.09 -5.74
C THR A 300 25.95 17.79 -5.06
N LEU A 301 25.14 16.75 -5.22
CA LEU A 301 25.40 15.41 -4.68
C LEU A 301 24.84 14.31 -5.57
N THR A 302 25.39 13.10 -5.44
CA THR A 302 24.85 11.92 -6.11
C THR A 302 23.95 11.13 -5.16
N LEU A 303 22.68 10.96 -5.52
CA LEU A 303 21.77 10.05 -4.83
C LEU A 303 21.96 8.64 -5.39
N GLY A 304 22.61 7.77 -4.62
CA GLY A 304 22.87 6.39 -5.03
C GLY A 304 21.60 5.55 -5.25
N PRO A 305 21.71 4.39 -5.91
CA PRO A 305 20.57 3.49 -6.14
C PRO A 305 19.82 3.15 -4.87
N CYS A 306 18.48 3.16 -4.93
CA CYS A 306 17.59 2.86 -3.82
C CYS A 306 17.76 3.77 -2.58
N ARG A 307 18.51 4.88 -2.68
CA ARG A 307 18.57 5.87 -1.59
C ARG A 307 17.32 6.73 -1.63
N THR A 308 16.83 7.05 -0.44
CA THR A 308 15.73 7.99 -0.21
C THR A 308 16.27 9.24 0.45
N ALA A 309 15.75 10.40 0.04
CA ALA A 309 16.13 11.71 0.53
C ALA A 309 14.90 12.55 0.87
N LEU A 310 15.02 13.38 1.90
CA LEU A 310 14.09 14.44 2.23
C LEU A 310 14.77 15.77 1.89
N VAL A 311 14.19 16.51 0.95
CA VAL A 311 14.62 17.86 0.58
C VAL A 311 13.65 18.86 1.19
N SER A 312 14.17 19.96 1.72
CA SER A 312 13.38 21.07 2.27
C SER A 312 13.93 22.40 1.74
N TYR A 313 13.04 23.30 1.32
CA TYR A 313 13.40 24.62 0.79
C TYR A 313 12.27 25.63 0.97
N ALA A 314 12.56 26.93 0.95
CA ALA A 314 11.55 27.97 1.17
C ALA A 314 10.52 28.07 0.02
N SER A 315 9.25 28.29 0.36
CA SER A 315 8.16 28.47 -0.61
C SER A 315 8.34 29.75 -1.43
N GLY A 316 8.10 29.69 -2.74
CA GLY A 316 8.26 30.83 -3.68
C GLY A 316 9.37 30.69 -4.73
N ARG A 317 10.07 29.55 -4.78
CA ARG A 317 10.99 29.19 -5.87
C ARG A 317 10.65 27.78 -6.34
N ASP A 318 10.46 27.56 -7.63
CA ASP A 318 10.22 26.20 -8.16
C ASP A 318 11.52 25.37 -8.12
N LEU A 319 11.39 24.07 -7.77
CA LEU A 319 12.45 23.04 -7.86
C LEU A 319 12.35 22.30 -9.20
#